data_AF-B5XGF6-F1
#
_entry.id   AF-B5XGF6-F1
#
_cell.length_a   1.000
_cell.length_b   1.000
_cell.length_c   1.000
_cell.angle_alpha   90.00
_cell.angle_beta   90.00
_cell.angle_gamma   90.00
#
_symmetry.space_group_name_H-M   'P 1'
#
loop_
_entity.id
_entity.type
_entity.pdbx_description
1 polymer ?
#
loop_
_entity_poly.entity_id
_entity_poly.type
_entity_poly.pdbx_seq_one_letter_code
_entity_poly.pdbx_strand_id
1 'polypeptide(L)'
;MRLLLRSSLWYTSAFLGSHTAFKSELVTQEITSYLIKTMHYQTEERGRPNSSDYRIYFKTSDGKYISPFHDIPLIANGDQENDVPSKKLKKNDNEVLYNMVVEVPRWSNAKMEIATKEPLNPIKQDMKKGKLRYVANVFPHKGYIWNYGALPQTWEDPNHTDKDTKCCGDNDPIDVCEIGTLVCSPGQVIQVKVLGVLAMIDEGETDWKLIAINADDPEAPSLNSIEDVRKSRSGHLEATVDWFKKYKVPDGKPENQFAFNGQFKDKDFAVEVIKSTHEHWRALVQKQTNGGEIDCKNVSVCESPFKFTGEDACNVVKSAPAGGEALPVSAEVDKWHFLSK
;
A
#
# COMPACT_ATOMS: atom_id res chain seq x y z
N MET A 1 59.18 44.45 -24.63
CA MET A 1 58.47 45.69 -25.03
C MET A 1 56.98 45.44 -24.80
N ARG A 2 56.32 45.93 -23.72
CA ARG A 2 55.80 47.31 -23.51
C ARG A 2 55.07 47.80 -24.78
N LEU A 3 53.75 48.01 -24.82
CA LEU A 3 52.87 49.00 -24.14
C LEU A 3 51.39 48.50 -24.26
N LEU A 4 50.45 48.51 -23.30
CA LEU A 4 49.78 49.63 -22.55
C LEU A 4 49.10 50.65 -23.51
N LEU A 5 47.77 50.86 -23.55
CA LEU A 5 46.84 51.61 -22.65
C LEU A 5 45.49 51.72 -23.46
N ARG A 6 44.26 52.00 -22.99
CA ARG A 6 43.77 52.82 -21.86
C ARG A 6 42.22 52.72 -21.71
N SER A 7 41.76 52.83 -20.45
CA SER A 7 40.58 53.56 -19.88
C SER A 7 39.17 53.37 -20.45
N SER A 8 38.08 53.37 -19.66
CA SER A 8 37.78 54.17 -18.45
C SER A 8 36.66 53.57 -17.57
N LEU A 9 36.79 53.75 -16.24
CA LEU A 9 35.74 53.65 -15.20
C LEU A 9 34.66 54.74 -15.38
N TRP A 10 33.54 54.68 -14.63
CA TRP A 10 33.08 55.67 -13.63
C TRP A 10 31.73 55.23 -12.99
N TYR A 11 31.80 54.90 -11.68
CA TYR A 11 30.91 55.12 -10.52
C TYR A 11 29.34 55.02 -10.53
N THR A 12 28.87 54.04 -9.74
CA THR A 12 27.89 54.02 -8.61
C THR A 12 26.57 54.82 -8.62
N SER A 13 25.49 54.16 -8.14
CA SER A 13 24.71 54.59 -6.96
C SER A 13 23.85 53.45 -6.38
N ALA A 14 23.81 53.39 -5.05
CA ALA A 14 23.11 52.42 -4.22
C ALA A 14 21.64 52.79 -4.01
N PHE A 15 20.79 51.80 -3.76
CA PHE A 15 19.52 51.98 -3.05
C PHE A 15 19.39 50.93 -1.95
N LEU A 16 19.34 51.41 -0.70
CA LEU A 16 18.93 50.64 0.47
C LEU A 16 17.40 50.52 0.47
N GLY A 17 16.90 49.31 0.73
CA GLY A 17 15.50 49.04 1.07
C GLY A 17 15.47 48.07 2.26
N SER A 18 14.83 48.51 3.34
CA SER A 18 14.77 47.92 4.67
C SER A 18 14.11 46.53 4.73
N HIS A 19 14.75 45.58 5.41
CA HIS A 19 14.17 44.30 5.81
C HIS A 19 13.09 44.47 6.88
N THR A 20 11.88 43.97 6.59
CA THR A 20 10.85 43.68 7.59
C THR A 20 10.95 42.20 7.98
N ALA A 21 11.66 41.92 9.07
CA ALA A 21 11.70 40.61 9.71
C ALA A 21 10.52 40.48 10.67
N PHE A 22 9.32 40.21 10.17
CA PHE A 22 8.16 39.86 11.00
C PHE A 22 7.12 39.13 10.14
N LYS A 23 7.27 37.81 9.97
CA LYS A 23 6.25 36.84 9.47
C LYS A 23 6.76 35.41 9.24
N SER A 24 7.99 35.07 9.64
CA SER A 24 8.53 33.72 9.43
C SER A 24 8.08 32.74 10.52
N GLU A 25 8.25 33.04 11.81
CA GLU A 25 8.05 32.06 12.90
C GLU A 25 6.64 31.45 13.00
N LEU A 26 5.57 32.23 12.80
CA LEU A 26 4.19 31.71 12.84
C LEU A 26 3.88 30.76 11.68
N VAL A 27 4.42 31.05 10.49
CA VAL A 27 4.29 30.19 9.30
C VAL A 27 5.12 28.92 9.49
N THR A 28 6.32 29.01 10.07
CA THR A 28 7.13 27.83 10.39
C THR A 28 6.49 26.97 11.46
N GLN A 29 5.86 27.54 12.49
CA GLN A 29 5.16 26.77 13.53
C GLN A 29 3.92 26.06 13.00
N GLU A 30 3.10 26.70 12.16
CA GLU A 30 1.95 26.05 11.53
C GLU A 30 2.39 24.96 10.55
N ILE A 31 3.41 25.20 9.71
CA ILE A 31 3.98 24.19 8.80
C ILE A 31 4.59 23.02 9.58
N THR A 32 5.30 23.29 10.68
CA THR A 32 5.88 22.22 11.52
C THR A 32 4.77 21.45 12.24
N SER A 33 3.70 22.12 12.71
CA SER A 33 2.54 21.45 13.33
C SER A 33 1.69 20.64 12.32
N TYR A 34 1.67 21.08 11.06
CA TYR A 34 0.99 20.38 9.97
C TYR A 34 1.81 19.17 9.48
N LEU A 35 3.14 19.27 9.48
CA LEU A 35 4.06 18.14 9.26
C LEU A 35 4.08 17.13 10.42
N ILE A 36 3.55 17.49 11.61
CA ILE A 36 3.50 16.62 12.80
C ILE A 36 2.31 15.65 12.79
N LYS A 37 1.40 15.70 11.81
CA LYS A 37 0.16 14.89 11.81
C LYS A 37 -0.03 13.89 10.65
N THR A 38 1.03 13.57 9.91
CA THR A 38 1.07 12.38 9.07
C THR A 38 2.04 11.40 9.70
N MET A 39 1.59 10.19 10.04
CA MET A 39 2.50 9.11 10.42
C MET A 39 3.35 8.76 9.19
N HIS A 40 4.46 9.46 8.99
CA HIS A 40 5.41 9.15 7.93
C HIS A 40 6.18 7.89 8.34
N TYR A 41 5.70 6.74 7.87
CA TYR A 41 6.45 5.51 7.91
C TYR A 41 7.64 5.60 6.96
N GLN A 42 8.78 5.09 7.41
CA GLN A 42 10.00 4.97 6.63
C GLN A 42 10.26 3.50 6.33
N THR A 43 11.04 3.24 5.30
CA THR A 43 11.46 1.89 4.95
C THR A 43 12.96 1.69 5.13
N GLU A 44 13.37 0.46 5.37
CA GLU A 44 14.76 0.02 5.31
C GLU A 44 14.87 -1.23 4.44
N GLU A 45 15.62 -1.11 3.35
CA GLU A 45 15.88 -2.20 2.44
C GLU A 45 17.06 -3.06 2.92
N ARG A 46 16.89 -4.38 2.85
CA ARG A 46 17.90 -5.41 3.14
C ARG A 46 17.91 -6.43 2.01
N GLY A 47 19.03 -7.12 1.84
CA GLY A 47 19.27 -7.96 0.68
C GLY A 47 19.41 -7.15 -0.62
N ARG A 48 19.60 -7.86 -1.73
CA ARG A 48 19.82 -7.24 -3.04
C ARG A 48 18.51 -7.19 -3.82
N PRO A 49 18.08 -6.04 -4.39
CA PRO A 49 16.88 -6.02 -5.23
C PRO A 49 16.95 -7.08 -6.35
N ASN A 50 15.80 -7.65 -6.74
CA ASN A 50 15.69 -8.76 -7.69
C ASN A 50 16.39 -10.05 -7.24
N SER A 51 16.43 -10.31 -5.92
CA SER A 51 16.89 -11.57 -5.33
C SER A 51 15.80 -12.17 -4.43
N SER A 52 15.98 -13.43 -4.01
CA SER A 52 15.14 -14.06 -2.99
C SER A 52 15.39 -13.54 -1.57
N ASP A 53 16.49 -12.81 -1.33
CA ASP A 53 16.86 -12.26 -0.02
C ASP A 53 16.43 -10.79 0.18
N TYR A 54 15.89 -10.14 -0.85
CA TYR A 54 15.43 -8.77 -0.77
C TYR A 54 14.23 -8.62 0.16
N ARG A 55 14.31 -7.65 1.08
CA ARG A 55 13.28 -7.33 2.07
C ARG A 55 13.16 -5.83 2.24
N ILE A 56 11.94 -5.34 2.41
CA ILE A 56 11.64 -3.96 2.77
C ILE A 56 10.99 -3.96 4.15
N TYR A 57 11.75 -3.55 5.16
CA TYR A 57 11.28 -3.40 6.54
C TYR A 57 10.70 -2.01 6.78
N PHE A 58 9.82 -1.88 7.77
CA PHE A 58 9.13 -0.63 8.09
C PHE A 58 9.59 -0.06 9.41
N LYS A 59 9.60 1.27 9.48
CA LYS A 59 9.89 2.03 10.68
C LYS A 59 8.89 3.16 10.87
N THR A 60 8.61 3.50 12.12
CA THR A 60 8.02 4.79 12.47
C THR A 60 9.01 5.93 12.22
N SER A 61 8.53 7.17 12.23
CA SER A 61 9.35 8.37 12.05
C SER A 61 10.42 8.56 13.13
N ASP A 62 10.24 7.99 14.32
CA ASP A 62 11.24 7.93 15.40
C ASP A 62 12.19 6.73 15.30
N GLY A 63 12.13 5.97 14.20
CA GLY A 63 13.10 4.93 13.84
C GLY A 63 12.83 3.55 14.45
N LYS A 64 11.68 3.32 15.08
CA LYS A 64 11.31 2.01 15.64
C LYS A 64 10.81 1.10 14.54
N TYR A 65 11.37 -0.10 14.44
CA TYR A 65 10.89 -1.12 13.52
C TYR A 65 9.49 -1.61 13.91
N ILE A 66 8.66 -1.82 12.89
CA ILE A 66 7.26 -2.23 13.04
C ILE A 66 6.89 -3.25 11.96
N SER A 67 5.84 -4.01 12.22
CA SER A 67 5.17 -4.85 11.23
C SER A 67 4.21 -4.01 10.37
N PRO A 68 4.32 -4.03 9.02
CA PRO A 68 3.31 -3.40 8.17
C PRO A 68 1.97 -4.14 8.21
N PHE A 69 1.95 -5.41 8.62
CA PHE A 69 0.72 -6.18 8.76
C PHE A 69 -0.03 -5.80 10.05
N HIS A 70 0.69 -5.70 11.18
CA HIS A 70 0.04 -5.63 12.49
C HIS A 70 0.09 -4.23 13.13
N ASP A 71 1.17 -3.46 12.93
CA ASP A 71 1.45 -2.26 13.72
C ASP A 71 0.97 -0.95 13.06
N ILE A 72 0.77 -0.95 11.73
CA ILE A 72 0.17 0.19 11.01
C ILE A 72 -1.34 0.15 11.26
N PRO A 73 -1.96 1.23 11.80
CA PRO A 73 -3.40 1.23 12.03
C PRO A 73 -4.19 1.10 10.73
N LEU A 74 -5.29 0.34 10.74
CA LEU A 74 -6.20 0.25 9.60
C LEU A 74 -6.75 1.63 9.18
N ILE A 75 -7.22 2.42 10.15
CA ILE A 75 -7.85 3.73 9.93
C ILE A 75 -6.82 4.84 10.19
N ALA A 76 -6.66 5.77 9.25
CA ALA A 76 -5.63 6.81 9.31
C ALA A 76 -5.95 7.96 10.28
N ASN A 77 -7.23 8.30 10.45
CA ASN A 77 -7.69 9.48 11.22
C ASN A 77 -8.55 9.14 12.44
N GLY A 78 -8.60 7.87 12.86
CA GLY A 78 -9.36 7.45 14.03
C GLY A 78 -8.51 7.46 15.29
N ASP A 79 -9.00 8.08 16.36
CA ASP A 79 -8.64 7.64 17.70
C ASP A 79 -8.97 6.15 17.77
N GLN A 80 -7.99 5.29 18.03
CA GLN A 80 -8.26 3.89 18.36
C GLN A 80 -9.35 3.88 19.43
N GLU A 81 -10.43 3.14 19.22
CA GLU A 81 -11.61 3.06 20.11
C GLU A 81 -11.18 3.02 21.58
N ASN A 82 -11.18 4.18 22.23
CA ASN A 82 -11.43 4.30 23.64
C ASN A 82 -12.86 4.81 23.72
N ASP A 83 -13.74 4.05 24.36
CA ASP A 83 -15.19 4.25 24.53
C ASP A 83 -15.60 5.59 25.18
N VAL A 84 -15.19 6.74 24.64
CA VAL A 84 -15.61 8.06 25.11
C VAL A 84 -15.88 8.98 23.90
N PRO A 85 -17.12 9.46 23.70
CA PRO A 85 -17.44 10.30 22.57
C PRO A 85 -16.86 11.71 22.77
N SER A 86 -15.80 12.01 22.04
CA SER A 86 -15.26 13.37 21.91
C SER A 86 -16.16 14.21 20.99
N LYS A 87 -16.52 15.39 21.49
CA LYS A 87 -17.46 16.39 20.93
C LYS A 87 -17.45 16.54 19.38
N LYS A 88 -18.63 16.33 18.79
CA LYS A 88 -19.16 16.88 17.52
C LYS A 88 -18.13 17.54 16.58
N LEU A 89 -17.61 16.77 15.63
CA LEU A 89 -17.02 17.31 14.39
C LEU A 89 -18.08 17.79 13.40
N LYS A 90 -17.69 18.72 12.54
CA LYS A 90 -18.55 19.45 11.59
C LYS A 90 -19.06 18.50 10.50
N LYS A 91 -20.23 18.82 9.96
CA LYS A 91 -21.10 17.99 9.11
C LYS A 91 -20.54 17.61 7.71
N ASN A 92 -19.25 17.83 7.44
CA ASN A 92 -18.56 17.44 6.20
C ASN A 92 -17.36 16.48 6.44
N ASP A 93 -17.09 16.04 7.68
CA ASP A 93 -15.90 15.28 8.11
C ASP A 93 -16.11 13.74 8.27
N ASN A 94 -17.11 13.14 7.61
CA ASN A 94 -17.46 11.72 7.80
C ASN A 94 -16.70 10.72 6.90
N GLU A 95 -15.67 11.17 6.17
CA GLU A 95 -14.93 10.31 5.25
C GLU A 95 -13.85 9.51 5.99
N VAL A 96 -14.09 8.20 6.16
CA VAL A 96 -13.09 7.28 6.73
C VAL A 96 -11.97 7.06 5.71
N LEU A 97 -10.75 7.42 6.10
CA LEU A 97 -9.53 7.12 5.35
C LEU A 97 -8.85 5.89 5.95
N TYR A 98 -8.40 5.00 5.08
CA TYR A 98 -7.66 3.81 5.43
C TYR A 98 -6.18 3.99 5.12
N ASN A 99 -5.29 3.45 5.94
CA ASN A 99 -3.90 3.29 5.52
C ASN A 99 -3.81 2.13 4.53
N MET A 100 -3.11 2.30 3.42
CA MET A 100 -2.75 1.25 2.48
C MET A 100 -1.24 1.10 2.49
N VAL A 101 -0.77 -0.14 2.60
CA VAL A 101 0.63 -0.48 2.38
C VAL A 101 0.81 -0.83 0.91
N VAL A 102 1.52 0.01 0.16
CA VAL A 102 1.79 -0.23 -1.26
C VAL A 102 2.87 -1.29 -1.40
N GLU A 103 2.57 -2.36 -2.13
CA GLU A 103 3.49 -3.48 -2.37
C GLU A 103 4.08 -3.40 -3.78
N VAL A 104 3.21 -3.18 -4.78
CA VAL A 104 3.57 -3.22 -6.20
C VAL A 104 3.18 -1.90 -6.89
N PRO A 105 4.15 -1.12 -7.37
CA PRO A 105 3.89 0.08 -8.16
C PRO A 105 3.14 -0.22 -9.46
N ARG A 106 2.29 0.72 -9.88
CA ARG A 106 1.66 0.64 -11.20
C ARG A 106 2.69 0.50 -12.32
N TRP A 107 2.38 -0.37 -13.29
CA TRP A 107 3.19 -0.77 -14.44
C TRP A 107 4.46 -1.54 -14.14
N SER A 108 4.62 -2.01 -12.91
CA SER A 108 5.67 -2.97 -12.54
C SER A 108 5.17 -4.42 -12.59
N ASN A 109 6.11 -5.37 -12.65
CA ASN A 109 5.81 -6.79 -12.83
C ASN A 109 6.17 -7.65 -11.62
N ALA A 110 7.08 -7.22 -10.76
CA ALA A 110 7.51 -8.02 -9.61
C ALA A 110 6.33 -8.21 -8.65
N LYS A 111 5.95 -9.47 -8.38
CA LYS A 111 4.91 -9.75 -7.38
C LYS A 111 5.54 -9.60 -6.00
N MET A 112 5.44 -8.41 -5.45
CA MET A 112 5.85 -8.09 -4.09
C MET A 112 4.65 -8.27 -3.16
N GLU A 113 4.90 -8.72 -1.93
CA GLU A 113 3.86 -8.97 -0.93
C GLU A 113 4.43 -8.83 0.49
N ILE A 114 3.58 -8.45 1.45
CA ILE A 114 3.85 -8.55 2.87
C ILE A 114 4.13 -10.02 3.21
N ALA A 115 5.31 -10.30 3.76
CA ALA A 115 5.68 -11.66 4.16
C ALA A 115 4.95 -12.06 5.45
N THR A 116 3.70 -12.51 5.35
CA THR A 116 2.83 -12.87 6.49
C THR A 116 3.46 -13.87 7.48
N LYS A 117 4.42 -14.68 7.01
CA LYS A 117 5.10 -15.73 7.79
C LYS A 117 6.49 -15.36 8.29
N GLU A 118 6.99 -14.17 8.00
CA GLU A 118 8.32 -13.72 8.43
C GLU A 118 8.22 -12.70 9.58
N PRO A 119 9.15 -12.71 10.55
CA PRO A 119 9.15 -11.73 11.63
C PRO A 119 9.20 -10.29 11.10
N LEU A 120 8.38 -9.41 11.67
CA LEU A 120 8.15 -8.02 11.23
C LEU A 120 7.49 -7.89 9.85
N ASN A 121 7.07 -8.99 9.23
CA ASN A 121 6.34 -9.05 7.96
C ASN A 121 6.87 -8.08 6.88
N PRO A 122 8.19 -8.07 6.59
CA PRO A 122 8.74 -7.21 5.53
C PRO A 122 8.07 -7.50 4.19
N ILE A 123 8.03 -6.52 3.29
CA ILE A 123 7.68 -6.81 1.90
C ILE A 123 8.81 -7.61 1.26
N LYS A 124 8.46 -8.67 0.54
CA LYS A 124 9.38 -9.50 -0.25
C LYS A 124 8.78 -9.83 -1.61
N GLN A 125 9.60 -10.37 -2.51
CA GLN A 125 9.08 -10.90 -3.77
C GLN A 125 8.60 -12.35 -3.59
N ASP A 126 7.42 -12.66 -4.12
CA ASP A 126 6.87 -14.01 -4.18
C ASP A 126 7.79 -14.94 -4.98
N MET A 127 7.85 -16.21 -4.57
CA MET A 127 8.70 -17.25 -5.15
C MET A 127 7.83 -18.38 -5.69
N LYS A 128 7.89 -18.61 -7.00
CA LYS A 128 7.18 -19.70 -7.67
C LYS A 128 8.17 -20.68 -8.28
N LYS A 129 8.11 -21.96 -7.86
CA LYS A 129 8.99 -23.04 -8.33
C LYS A 129 10.49 -22.68 -8.22
N GLY A 130 10.87 -22.07 -7.11
CA GLY A 130 12.26 -21.67 -6.82
C GLY A 130 12.77 -20.45 -7.60
N LYS A 131 11.89 -19.71 -8.28
CA LYS A 131 12.24 -18.47 -9.01
C LYS A 131 11.38 -17.31 -8.53
N LEU A 132 11.95 -16.10 -8.60
CA LEU A 132 11.21 -14.87 -8.35
C LEU A 132 10.05 -14.74 -9.33
N ARG A 133 8.87 -14.43 -8.79
CA ARG A 133 7.65 -14.32 -9.58
C ARG A 133 7.49 -12.91 -10.13
N TYR A 134 7.23 -12.86 -11.43
CA TYR A 134 6.85 -11.65 -12.14
C TYR A 134 5.51 -11.91 -12.83
N VAL A 135 4.54 -11.02 -12.66
CA VAL A 135 3.26 -11.09 -13.37
C VAL A 135 3.47 -10.74 -14.83
N ALA A 136 2.80 -11.46 -15.72
CA ALA A 136 2.90 -11.30 -17.17
C ALA A 136 2.26 -9.99 -17.66
N ASN A 137 2.73 -9.48 -18.80
CA ASN A 137 2.03 -8.43 -19.54
C ASN A 137 0.98 -9.08 -20.45
N VAL A 138 -0.27 -9.09 -20.03
CA VAL A 138 -1.39 -9.60 -20.83
C VAL A 138 -1.94 -8.44 -21.65
N PHE A 139 -1.76 -8.46 -22.97
CA PHE A 139 -2.14 -7.35 -23.83
C PHE A 139 -3.62 -6.97 -23.64
N PRO A 140 -3.94 -5.68 -23.39
CA PRO A 140 -3.09 -4.49 -23.54
C PRO A 140 -2.37 -4.00 -22.26
N HIS A 141 -2.40 -4.76 -21.17
CA HIS A 141 -1.97 -4.34 -19.83
C HIS A 141 -0.47 -4.57 -19.57
N LYS A 142 0.27 -3.53 -19.19
CA LYS A 142 1.66 -3.63 -18.71
C LYS A 142 1.66 -3.86 -17.20
N GLY A 143 2.15 -5.02 -16.76
CA GLY A 143 2.26 -5.37 -15.34
C GLY A 143 0.95 -5.16 -14.57
N TYR A 144 1.05 -4.71 -13.33
CA TYR A 144 -0.09 -4.24 -12.54
C TYR A 144 -0.61 -2.91 -13.09
N ILE A 145 -1.92 -2.77 -13.28
CA ILE A 145 -2.51 -1.54 -13.87
C ILE A 145 -2.97 -0.51 -12.82
N TRP A 146 -2.65 -0.75 -11.54
CA TRP A 146 -2.85 0.12 -10.37
C TRP A 146 -1.60 0.13 -9.52
N ASN A 147 -1.51 1.05 -8.54
CA ASN A 147 -0.68 0.75 -7.39
C ASN A 147 -1.43 -0.33 -6.59
N TYR A 148 -0.73 -1.41 -6.25
CA TYR A 148 -1.33 -2.58 -5.63
C TYR A 148 -0.69 -2.82 -4.27
N GLY A 149 -1.47 -3.32 -3.33
CA GLY A 149 -1.02 -3.63 -1.99
C GLY A 149 -2.19 -4.04 -1.12
N ALA A 150 -2.09 -3.83 0.19
CA ALA A 150 -3.10 -4.30 1.12
C ALA A 150 -3.45 -3.27 2.21
N LEU A 151 -4.60 -3.47 2.87
CA LEU A 151 -4.90 -2.76 4.11
C LEU A 151 -4.26 -3.50 5.30
N PRO A 152 -3.50 -2.80 6.16
CA PRO A 152 -2.95 -3.40 7.36
C PRO A 152 -4.08 -3.75 8.34
N GLN A 153 -3.80 -4.64 9.27
CA GLN A 153 -4.76 -5.09 10.28
C GLN A 153 -6.04 -5.70 9.70
N THR A 154 -5.97 -6.35 8.55
CA THR A 154 -7.07 -7.11 7.97
C THR A 154 -6.58 -8.52 7.65
N TRP A 155 -7.45 -9.52 7.68
CA TRP A 155 -7.07 -10.88 7.36
C TRP A 155 -8.27 -11.65 6.79
N GLU A 156 -8.07 -12.25 5.62
CA GLU A 156 -9.03 -13.17 5.01
C GLU A 156 -8.85 -14.57 5.63
N ASP A 157 -9.51 -14.84 6.76
CA ASP A 157 -9.35 -16.09 7.53
C ASP A 157 -9.66 -17.34 6.67
N PRO A 158 -8.71 -18.26 6.47
CA PRO A 158 -8.91 -19.49 5.68
C PRO A 158 -9.86 -20.50 6.36
N ASN A 159 -10.23 -20.28 7.61
CA ASN A 159 -11.22 -21.08 8.32
C ASN A 159 -12.64 -20.49 8.23
N HIS A 160 -12.78 -19.28 7.69
CA HIS A 160 -14.06 -18.61 7.50
C HIS A 160 -14.55 -18.78 6.07
N THR A 161 -15.72 -19.41 5.88
CA THR A 161 -16.38 -19.47 4.56
C THR A 161 -17.22 -18.21 4.34
N ASP A 162 -16.83 -17.40 3.35
CA ASP A 162 -17.58 -16.21 2.99
C ASP A 162 -18.97 -16.56 2.43
N LYS A 163 -19.96 -15.76 2.81
CA LYS A 163 -21.36 -16.04 2.48
C LYS A 163 -21.69 -15.76 1.01
N ASP A 164 -20.93 -14.92 0.33
CA ASP A 164 -21.22 -14.45 -1.01
C ASP A 164 -20.43 -15.24 -2.06
N THR A 165 -19.15 -15.52 -1.82
CA THR A 165 -18.30 -16.35 -2.69
C THR A 165 -18.50 -17.86 -2.46
N LYS A 166 -18.92 -18.25 -1.24
CA LYS A 166 -18.95 -19.66 -0.76
C LYS A 166 -17.56 -20.32 -0.63
N CYS A 167 -16.50 -19.52 -0.63
CA CYS A 167 -15.11 -19.95 -0.50
C CYS A 167 -14.52 -19.51 0.84
N CYS A 168 -13.46 -20.19 1.30
CA CYS A 168 -12.68 -19.72 2.44
C CYS A 168 -11.74 -18.58 2.06
N GLY A 169 -11.31 -17.74 2.99
CA GLY A 169 -10.30 -16.70 2.72
C GLY A 169 -8.95 -17.24 2.25
N ASP A 170 -8.19 -16.43 1.53
CA ASP A 170 -6.88 -16.76 0.96
C ASP A 170 -5.70 -16.67 1.96
N ASN A 171 -6.01 -16.37 3.23
CA ASN A 171 -5.06 -16.27 4.34
C ASN A 171 -4.13 -15.04 4.31
N ASP A 172 -4.39 -14.04 3.48
CA ASP A 172 -3.62 -12.80 3.37
C ASP A 172 -4.42 -11.57 3.88
N PRO A 173 -3.79 -10.38 4.02
CA PRO A 173 -4.52 -9.14 4.27
C PRO A 173 -5.33 -8.72 3.04
N ILE A 174 -6.44 -7.99 3.22
CA ILE A 174 -7.32 -7.62 2.11
C ILE A 174 -6.62 -6.72 1.10
N ASP A 175 -6.77 -7.07 -0.18
CA ASP A 175 -6.08 -6.42 -1.29
C ASP A 175 -6.73 -5.11 -1.73
N VAL A 176 -5.89 -4.19 -2.23
CA VAL A 176 -6.28 -2.85 -2.68
C VAL A 176 -5.66 -2.53 -4.04
N CYS A 177 -6.53 -2.14 -4.97
CA CYS A 177 -6.18 -1.50 -6.22
C CYS A 177 -6.35 0.02 -6.07
N GLU A 178 -5.24 0.74 -5.92
CA GLU A 178 -5.24 2.20 -5.81
C GLU A 178 -5.12 2.86 -7.19
N ILE A 179 -6.14 3.64 -7.54
CA ILE A 179 -6.38 4.08 -8.91
C ILE A 179 -5.89 5.50 -9.19
N GLY A 180 -5.23 6.17 -8.26
CA GLY A 180 -4.73 7.53 -8.38
C GLY A 180 -3.70 7.72 -9.49
N THR A 181 -3.43 8.97 -9.82
CA THR A 181 -2.56 9.39 -10.92
C THR A 181 -1.08 9.14 -10.64
N LEU A 182 -0.64 9.22 -9.38
CA LEU A 182 0.76 9.06 -8.98
C LEU A 182 1.16 7.57 -8.99
N VAL A 183 2.35 7.22 -9.50
CA VAL A 183 2.92 5.88 -9.36
C VAL A 183 3.70 5.79 -8.04
N CYS A 184 3.17 5.06 -7.06
CA CYS A 184 3.75 4.95 -5.73
C CYS A 184 5.01 4.07 -5.70
N SER A 185 5.76 4.13 -4.60
CA SER A 185 6.92 3.28 -4.36
C SER A 185 6.56 2.05 -3.51
N PRO A 186 7.24 0.90 -3.66
CA PRO A 186 7.08 -0.24 -2.76
C PRO A 186 7.38 0.16 -1.31
N GLY A 187 6.54 -0.30 -0.38
CA GLY A 187 6.62 0.03 1.04
C GLY A 187 6.13 1.43 1.42
N GLN A 188 5.61 2.21 0.46
CA GLN A 188 4.95 3.47 0.80
C GLN A 188 3.64 3.18 1.54
N VAL A 189 3.37 3.93 2.61
CA VAL A 189 2.08 3.91 3.31
C VAL A 189 1.32 5.17 2.93
N ILE A 190 0.17 5.01 2.29
CA ILE A 190 -0.68 6.11 1.81
C ILE A 190 -2.06 6.04 2.45
N GLN A 191 -2.75 7.18 2.49
CA GLN A 191 -4.12 7.27 2.98
C GLN A 191 -5.05 7.18 1.79
N VAL A 192 -5.99 6.23 1.82
CA VAL A 192 -6.89 5.97 0.69
C VAL A 192 -8.34 6.06 1.10
N LYS A 193 -9.14 6.54 0.16
CA LYS A 193 -10.59 6.46 0.17
C LYS A 193 -11.04 5.22 -0.61
N VAL A 194 -11.80 4.36 0.06
CA VAL A 194 -12.44 3.19 -0.57
C VAL A 194 -13.68 3.63 -1.36
N LEU A 195 -13.83 3.10 -2.57
CA LEU A 195 -14.87 3.44 -3.53
C LEU A 195 -15.81 2.25 -3.81
N GLY A 196 -15.31 1.02 -3.69
CA GLY A 196 -16.05 -0.22 -3.91
C GLY A 196 -15.14 -1.45 -3.78
N VAL A 197 -15.65 -2.63 -4.13
CA VAL A 197 -14.91 -3.90 -4.05
C VAL A 197 -15.33 -4.88 -5.13
N LEU A 198 -14.40 -5.73 -5.59
CA LEU A 198 -14.62 -6.85 -6.50
C LEU A 198 -14.37 -8.17 -5.76
N ALA A 199 -15.27 -9.15 -5.97
CA ALA A 199 -15.21 -10.46 -5.33
C ALA A 199 -14.54 -11.48 -6.25
N MET A 200 -13.20 -11.59 -6.23
CA MET A 200 -12.50 -12.62 -7.00
C MET A 200 -12.54 -13.96 -6.25
N ILE A 201 -12.61 -15.05 -7.02
CA ILE A 201 -12.40 -16.41 -6.53
C ILE A 201 -11.08 -16.88 -7.15
N ASP A 202 -10.02 -16.91 -6.34
CA ASP A 202 -8.68 -17.31 -6.78
C ASP A 202 -8.40 -18.75 -6.41
N GLU A 203 -8.37 -19.64 -7.41
CA GLU A 203 -8.08 -21.08 -7.19
C GLU A 203 -8.94 -21.77 -6.11
N GLY A 204 -10.14 -21.25 -5.83
CA GLY A 204 -11.08 -21.78 -4.84
C GLY A 204 -11.14 -21.00 -3.52
N GLU A 205 -10.35 -19.94 -3.40
CA GLU A 205 -10.29 -19.05 -2.23
C GLU A 205 -11.01 -17.73 -2.52
N THR A 206 -11.61 -17.14 -1.50
CA THR A 206 -12.12 -15.77 -1.51
C THR A 206 -10.93 -14.84 -1.51
N ASP A 207 -10.95 -13.90 -2.45
CA ASP A 207 -9.88 -12.92 -2.61
C ASP A 207 -10.52 -11.56 -2.99
N TRP A 208 -10.74 -10.71 -1.99
CA TRP A 208 -11.43 -9.43 -2.19
C TRP A 208 -10.47 -8.35 -2.71
N LYS A 209 -10.86 -7.69 -3.81
CA LYS A 209 -10.08 -6.59 -4.41
C LYS A 209 -10.79 -5.26 -4.18
N LEU A 210 -10.33 -4.49 -3.20
CA LEU A 210 -10.83 -3.14 -2.96
C LEU A 210 -10.43 -2.20 -4.10
N ILE A 211 -11.33 -1.30 -4.48
CA ILE A 211 -11.03 -0.17 -5.35
C ILE A 211 -10.94 1.07 -4.48
N ALA A 212 -9.78 1.72 -4.47
CA ALA A 212 -9.53 2.88 -3.65
C ALA A 212 -8.76 3.95 -4.42
N ILE A 213 -8.78 5.18 -3.92
CA ILE A 213 -7.98 6.29 -4.45
C ILE A 213 -7.23 6.97 -3.31
N ASN A 214 -5.97 7.34 -3.54
CA ASN A 214 -5.20 8.15 -2.62
C ASN A 214 -5.97 9.45 -2.30
N ALA A 215 -6.13 9.76 -1.01
CA ALA A 215 -6.87 10.93 -0.53
C ALA A 215 -6.25 12.26 -1.02
N ASP A 216 -4.93 12.26 -1.28
CA ASP A 216 -4.19 13.40 -1.81
C ASP A 216 -4.24 13.51 -3.35
N ASP A 217 -4.89 12.57 -4.04
CA ASP A 217 -5.02 12.64 -5.49
C ASP A 217 -5.95 13.81 -5.90
N PRO A 218 -5.59 14.59 -6.95
CA PRO A 218 -6.44 15.70 -7.41
C PRO A 218 -7.87 15.31 -7.79
N GLU A 219 -8.13 14.06 -8.18
CA GLU A 219 -9.46 13.54 -8.50
C GLU A 219 -10.17 12.91 -7.29
N ALA A 220 -9.51 12.73 -6.15
CA ALA A 220 -10.12 12.15 -4.96
C ALA A 220 -11.40 12.88 -4.50
N PRO A 221 -11.51 14.23 -4.56
CA PRO A 221 -12.75 14.92 -4.20
C PRO A 221 -13.96 14.58 -5.09
N SER A 222 -13.73 14.22 -6.37
CA SER A 222 -14.79 13.91 -7.34
C SER A 222 -15.16 12.43 -7.40
N LEU A 223 -14.37 11.55 -6.79
CA LEU A 223 -14.59 10.10 -6.77
C LEU A 223 -15.03 9.67 -5.36
N ASN A 224 -16.33 9.43 -5.16
CA ASN A 224 -16.87 9.08 -3.84
C ASN A 224 -17.56 7.70 -3.81
N SER A 225 -17.74 7.11 -4.99
CA SER A 225 -18.37 5.80 -5.19
C SER A 225 -17.79 5.09 -6.41
N ILE A 226 -18.04 3.79 -6.50
CA ILE A 226 -17.68 3.01 -7.68
C ILE A 226 -18.36 3.50 -8.97
N GLU A 227 -19.54 4.12 -8.86
CA GLU A 227 -20.24 4.72 -10.00
C GLU A 227 -19.52 5.96 -10.55
N ASP A 228 -18.85 6.73 -9.69
CA ASP A 228 -18.07 7.89 -10.13
C ASP A 228 -16.85 7.44 -10.93
N VAL A 229 -16.24 6.31 -10.56
CA VAL A 229 -15.17 5.67 -11.34
C VAL A 229 -15.71 5.24 -12.71
N ARG A 230 -16.86 4.55 -12.74
CA ARG A 230 -17.48 4.11 -14.00
C ARG A 230 -17.77 5.27 -14.95
N LYS A 231 -18.19 6.42 -14.42
CA LYS A 231 -18.52 7.62 -15.22
C LYS A 231 -17.29 8.38 -15.69
N SER A 232 -16.32 8.62 -14.82
CA SER A 232 -15.16 9.46 -15.12
C SER A 232 -14.03 8.71 -15.84
N ARG A 233 -13.93 7.39 -15.64
CA ARG A 233 -12.85 6.53 -16.14
C ARG A 233 -13.41 5.33 -16.87
N SER A 234 -14.08 5.61 -17.98
CA SER A 234 -14.70 4.59 -18.84
C SER A 234 -13.72 3.48 -19.22
N GLY A 235 -14.12 2.22 -19.01
CA GLY A 235 -13.32 1.03 -19.31
C GLY A 235 -12.35 0.60 -18.20
N HIS A 236 -12.14 1.42 -17.15
CA HIS A 236 -11.17 1.10 -16.10
C HIS A 236 -11.60 -0.12 -15.27
N LEU A 237 -12.86 -0.17 -14.85
CA LEU A 237 -13.40 -1.29 -14.07
C LEU A 237 -13.48 -2.58 -14.90
N GLU A 238 -13.81 -2.47 -16.18
CA GLU A 238 -13.80 -3.60 -17.11
C GLU A 238 -12.37 -4.13 -17.33
N ALA A 239 -11.38 -3.24 -17.42
CA ALA A 239 -9.97 -3.62 -17.48
C ALA A 239 -9.50 -4.30 -16.18
N THR A 240 -10.01 -3.88 -15.01
CA THR A 240 -9.75 -4.56 -13.73
C THR A 240 -10.24 -5.99 -13.71
N VAL A 241 -11.49 -6.23 -14.12
CA VAL A 241 -12.03 -7.59 -14.20
C VAL A 241 -11.24 -8.41 -15.22
N ASP A 242 -10.94 -7.86 -16.39
CA ASP A 242 -10.17 -8.54 -17.43
C ASP A 242 -8.76 -8.93 -16.97
N TRP A 243 -8.08 -8.04 -16.24
CA TRP A 243 -6.75 -8.28 -15.69
C TRP A 243 -6.78 -9.45 -14.69
N PHE A 244 -7.62 -9.36 -13.66
CA PHE A 244 -7.72 -10.40 -12.63
C PHE A 244 -8.22 -11.74 -13.16
N LYS A 245 -9.07 -11.70 -14.19
CA LYS A 245 -9.54 -12.90 -14.87
C LYS A 245 -8.41 -13.66 -15.57
N LYS A 246 -7.44 -12.94 -16.15
CA LYS A 246 -6.49 -13.50 -17.13
C LYS A 246 -5.03 -13.54 -16.68
N TYR A 247 -4.64 -12.84 -15.61
CA TYR A 247 -3.23 -12.64 -15.26
C TYR A 247 -2.43 -13.93 -15.04
N LYS A 248 -3.09 -15.03 -14.61
CA LYS A 248 -2.46 -16.34 -14.43
C LYS A 248 -2.53 -17.25 -15.67
N VAL A 249 -3.25 -16.88 -16.73
CA VAL A 249 -3.37 -17.70 -17.95
C VAL A 249 -2.01 -17.95 -18.61
N PRO A 250 -1.09 -16.95 -18.71
CA PRO A 250 0.28 -17.19 -19.15
C PRO A 250 1.07 -18.22 -18.33
N ASP A 251 0.70 -18.42 -17.07
CA ASP A 251 1.31 -19.42 -16.18
C ASP A 251 0.69 -20.83 -16.36
N GLY A 252 -0.21 -21.00 -17.32
CA GLY A 252 -0.93 -22.25 -17.58
C GLY A 252 -2.05 -22.54 -16.58
N LYS A 253 -2.53 -21.52 -15.86
CA LYS A 253 -3.70 -21.60 -14.96
C LYS A 253 -4.98 -21.25 -15.73
N PRO A 254 -6.15 -21.75 -15.28
CA PRO A 254 -7.44 -21.31 -15.83
C PRO A 254 -7.69 -19.82 -15.54
N GLU A 255 -8.71 -19.26 -16.21
CA GLU A 255 -9.21 -17.94 -15.86
C GLU A 255 -9.85 -17.96 -14.47
N ASN A 256 -9.58 -16.92 -13.68
CA ASN A 256 -10.21 -16.73 -12.38
C ASN A 256 -11.70 -16.43 -12.53
N GLN A 257 -12.46 -16.79 -11.50
CA GLN A 257 -13.90 -16.56 -11.43
C GLN A 257 -14.22 -15.41 -10.48
N PHE A 258 -15.45 -14.95 -10.49
CA PHE A 258 -15.91 -13.87 -9.63
C PHE A 258 -17.29 -14.17 -9.08
N ALA A 259 -17.52 -13.85 -7.80
CA ALA A 259 -18.88 -13.79 -7.29
C ALA A 259 -19.63 -12.59 -7.91
N PHE A 260 -20.94 -12.53 -7.72
CA PHE A 260 -21.81 -11.49 -8.30
C PHE A 260 -21.65 -11.29 -9.81
N ASN A 261 -21.23 -12.33 -10.54
CA ASN A 261 -20.97 -12.27 -11.98
C ASN A 261 -19.95 -11.17 -12.37
N GLY A 262 -18.94 -10.92 -11.53
CA GLY A 262 -17.90 -9.91 -11.78
C GLY A 262 -18.35 -8.47 -11.58
N GLN A 263 -19.51 -8.24 -10.95
CA GLN A 263 -19.96 -6.90 -10.62
C GLN A 263 -19.25 -6.35 -9.39
N PHE A 264 -18.82 -5.11 -9.48
CA PHE A 264 -18.32 -4.37 -8.33
C PHE A 264 -19.46 -4.06 -7.36
N LYS A 265 -19.21 -4.24 -6.07
CA LYS A 265 -20.06 -3.77 -4.98
C LYS A 265 -19.64 -2.36 -4.58
N ASP A 266 -20.59 -1.63 -4.00
CA ASP A 266 -20.41 -0.24 -3.61
C ASP A 266 -19.50 -0.08 -2.38
N LYS A 267 -19.25 1.18 -2.02
CA LYS A 267 -18.43 1.58 -0.87
C LYS A 267 -18.95 0.99 0.44
N ASP A 268 -20.27 0.99 0.67
CA ASP A 268 -20.85 0.51 1.92
C ASP A 268 -20.61 -1.00 2.08
N PHE A 269 -20.81 -1.78 1.01
CA PHE A 269 -20.47 -3.20 1.01
C PHE A 269 -18.97 -3.42 1.25
N ALA A 270 -18.11 -2.66 0.57
CA ALA A 270 -16.66 -2.75 0.76
C ALA A 270 -16.23 -2.48 2.21
N VAL A 271 -16.86 -1.50 2.88
CA VAL A 271 -16.62 -1.20 4.29
C VAL A 271 -17.02 -2.37 5.20
N GLU A 272 -18.11 -3.07 4.91
CA GLU A 272 -18.50 -4.26 5.68
C GLU A 272 -17.50 -5.43 5.50
N VAL A 273 -16.97 -5.63 4.28
CA VAL A 273 -15.89 -6.61 4.05
C VAL A 273 -14.62 -6.25 4.83
N ILE A 274 -14.23 -4.96 4.83
CA ILE A 274 -13.08 -4.47 5.61
C ILE A 274 -13.29 -4.70 7.11
N LYS A 275 -14.48 -4.42 7.64
CA LYS A 275 -14.79 -4.66 9.06
C LYS A 275 -14.68 -6.14 9.41
N SER A 276 -15.22 -7.02 8.57
CA SER A 276 -15.15 -8.47 8.80
C SER A 276 -13.71 -8.99 8.77
N THR A 277 -12.89 -8.57 7.80
CA THR A 277 -11.47 -8.96 7.74
C THR A 277 -10.65 -8.35 8.87
N HIS A 278 -11.00 -7.15 9.35
CA HIS A 278 -10.41 -6.57 10.55
C HIS A 278 -10.79 -7.34 11.83
N GLU A 279 -12.03 -7.83 11.94
CA GLU A 279 -12.47 -8.70 13.03
C GLU A 279 -11.70 -10.02 13.06
N HIS A 280 -11.50 -10.65 11.89
CA HIS A 280 -10.67 -11.84 11.77
C HIS A 280 -9.22 -11.56 12.19
N TRP A 281 -8.63 -10.46 11.73
CA TRP A 281 -7.29 -10.04 12.17
C TRP A 281 -7.22 -9.80 13.68
N ARG A 282 -8.24 -9.15 14.28
CA ARG A 282 -8.30 -8.94 15.73
C ARG A 282 -8.27 -10.27 16.48
N ALA A 283 -9.09 -11.24 16.05
CA ALA A 283 -9.09 -12.58 16.62
C ALA A 283 -7.72 -13.28 16.45
N LEU A 284 -7.06 -13.11 15.30
CA LEU A 284 -5.72 -13.62 15.01
C LEU A 284 -4.67 -13.07 15.99
N VAL A 285 -4.53 -11.75 16.07
CA VAL A 285 -3.50 -11.11 16.92
C VAL A 285 -3.81 -11.20 18.41
N GLN A 286 -5.05 -11.54 18.80
CA GLN A 286 -5.44 -11.86 20.18
C GLN A 286 -5.35 -13.37 20.49
N LYS A 287 -4.89 -14.20 19.54
CA LYS A 287 -4.78 -15.67 19.69
C LYS A 287 -6.13 -16.36 20.01
N GLN A 288 -7.22 -15.82 19.48
CA GLN A 288 -8.58 -16.37 19.60
C GLN A 288 -8.95 -17.29 18.44
N THR A 289 -8.16 -17.27 17.36
CA THR A 289 -8.25 -18.19 16.21
C THR A 289 -6.88 -18.79 15.87
N ASN A 290 -6.86 -19.86 15.08
CA ASN A 290 -5.64 -20.51 14.65
C ASN A 290 -5.07 -19.82 13.40
N GLY A 291 -4.05 -18.98 13.60
CA GLY A 291 -3.33 -18.29 12.52
C GLY A 291 -2.34 -19.14 11.72
N GLY A 292 -2.21 -20.44 12.04
CA GLY A 292 -1.29 -21.34 11.34
C GLY A 292 0.16 -20.85 11.38
N GLU A 293 0.71 -20.53 10.20
CA GLU A 293 2.11 -20.09 10.03
C GLU A 293 2.30 -18.57 10.08
N ILE A 294 1.24 -17.77 10.28
CA ILE A 294 1.35 -16.32 10.32
C ILE A 294 2.19 -15.87 11.52
N ASP A 295 3.25 -15.11 11.27
CA ASP A 295 4.05 -14.49 12.30
C ASP A 295 3.32 -13.24 12.82
N CYS A 296 2.62 -13.39 13.94
CA CYS A 296 1.80 -12.35 14.54
C CYS A 296 2.60 -11.35 15.40
N LYS A 297 3.95 -11.38 15.38
CA LYS A 297 4.76 -10.52 16.25
C LYS A 297 4.53 -9.05 15.92
N ASN A 298 4.33 -8.26 16.97
CA ASN A 298 4.00 -6.84 16.83
C ASN A 298 4.52 -6.02 18.00
N VAL A 299 4.69 -4.72 17.78
CA VAL A 299 5.26 -3.80 18.77
C VAL A 299 4.16 -2.93 19.41
N SER A 300 3.16 -2.50 18.65
CA SER A 300 2.19 -1.49 19.05
C SER A 300 0.80 -2.05 19.42
N VAL A 301 0.39 -3.22 18.91
CA VAL A 301 -0.98 -3.76 19.11
C VAL A 301 -1.32 -4.01 20.58
N CYS A 302 -2.33 -3.32 21.12
CA CYS A 302 -2.74 -3.45 22.53
C CYS A 302 -3.19 -4.89 22.85
N GLU A 303 -2.87 -5.38 24.05
CA GLU A 303 -3.27 -6.70 24.57
C GLU A 303 -2.87 -7.94 23.75
N SER A 304 -2.13 -7.77 22.65
CA SER A 304 -1.55 -8.86 21.88
C SER A 304 -0.60 -9.70 22.75
N PRO A 305 -0.76 -11.04 22.81
CA PRO A 305 0.22 -11.92 23.46
C PRO A 305 1.50 -12.08 22.64
N PHE A 306 1.57 -11.52 21.44
CA PHE A 306 2.69 -11.60 20.51
C PHE A 306 3.59 -10.35 20.55
N LYS A 307 3.62 -9.64 21.69
CA LYS A 307 4.45 -8.45 21.85
C LYS A 307 5.91 -8.77 21.58
N PHE A 308 6.52 -7.91 20.77
CA PHE A 308 7.89 -8.00 20.31
C PHE A 308 8.64 -6.74 20.77
N THR A 309 9.81 -6.92 21.40
CA THR A 309 10.57 -5.77 21.90
C THR A 309 11.22 -5.01 20.76
N GLY A 310 11.51 -3.72 20.96
CA GLY A 310 12.25 -2.93 19.96
C GLY A 310 13.66 -3.46 19.70
N GLU A 311 14.29 -4.10 20.69
CA GLU A 311 15.60 -4.74 20.54
C GLU A 311 15.51 -6.00 19.67
N ASP A 312 14.53 -6.86 19.91
CA ASP A 312 14.29 -8.05 19.07
C ASP A 312 14.01 -7.64 17.61
N ALA A 313 13.22 -6.59 17.41
CA ALA A 313 12.94 -6.03 16.09
C ALA A 313 14.21 -5.54 15.40
N CYS A 314 15.08 -4.82 16.11
CA CYS A 314 16.39 -4.44 15.58
C CYS A 314 17.26 -5.65 15.21
N ASN A 315 17.23 -6.72 16.01
CA ASN A 315 18.03 -7.91 15.78
C ASN A 315 17.57 -8.69 14.53
N VAL A 316 16.26 -8.78 14.29
CA VAL A 316 15.70 -9.34 13.05
C VAL A 316 16.29 -8.62 11.83
N VAL A 317 16.19 -7.29 11.80
CA VAL A 317 16.65 -6.51 10.63
C VAL A 317 18.17 -6.55 10.46
N LYS A 318 18.94 -6.52 11.55
CA LYS A 318 20.41 -6.65 11.51
C LYS A 318 20.87 -8.03 11.05
N SER A 319 20.07 -9.07 11.27
CA SER A 319 20.38 -10.43 10.81
C SER A 319 20.09 -10.65 9.32
N ALA A 320 19.26 -9.78 8.72
CA ALA A 320 18.98 -9.84 7.30
C ALA A 320 20.22 -9.49 6.47
N PRO A 321 20.39 -10.07 5.27
CA PRO A 321 21.53 -9.77 4.42
C PRO A 321 21.72 -8.28 4.16
N ALA A 322 22.97 -7.83 4.11
CA ALA A 322 23.27 -6.44 3.79
C ALA A 322 22.75 -6.08 2.39
N GLY A 323 22.38 -4.82 2.21
CA GLY A 323 21.99 -4.29 0.92
C GLY A 323 23.14 -4.38 -0.10
N GLY A 324 22.79 -4.38 -1.38
CA GLY A 324 23.76 -4.36 -2.47
C GLY A 324 23.11 -4.03 -3.81
N GLU A 325 23.91 -4.03 -4.87
CA GLU A 325 23.40 -3.74 -6.21
C GLU A 325 22.33 -4.74 -6.65
N ALA A 326 21.29 -4.21 -7.29
CA ALA A 326 20.21 -4.98 -7.86
C ALA A 326 20.75 -6.07 -8.81
N LEU A 327 20.19 -7.28 -8.72
CA LEU A 327 20.45 -8.33 -9.69
C LEU A 327 19.72 -8.02 -11.01
N PRO A 328 20.24 -8.49 -12.15
CA PRO A 328 19.59 -8.27 -13.44
C PRO A 328 18.25 -9.01 -13.50
N VAL A 329 17.23 -8.35 -14.06
CA VAL A 329 15.93 -8.94 -14.34
C VAL A 329 15.97 -9.59 -15.73
N SER A 330 15.33 -10.75 -15.89
CA SER A 330 15.23 -11.42 -17.19
C SER A 330 14.41 -10.59 -18.18
N ALA A 331 14.88 -10.50 -19.43
CA ALA A 331 14.14 -9.85 -20.52
C ALA A 331 12.78 -10.51 -20.81
N GLU A 332 12.55 -11.76 -20.37
CA GLU A 332 11.23 -12.42 -20.48
C GLU A 332 10.13 -11.65 -19.72
N VAL A 333 10.48 -10.84 -18.71
CA VAL A 333 9.51 -10.01 -17.97
C VAL A 333 8.85 -8.95 -18.86
N ASP A 334 9.50 -8.54 -19.95
CA ASP A 334 8.96 -7.57 -20.91
C ASP A 334 8.11 -8.21 -22.02
N LYS A 335 7.95 -9.53 -22.00
CA LYS A 335 7.16 -10.26 -22.99
C LYS A 335 5.68 -9.88 -22.91
N TRP A 336 5.06 -9.72 -24.08
CA TRP A 336 3.62 -9.55 -24.23
C TRP A 336 2.93 -10.88 -24.53
N HIS A 337 1.84 -11.14 -23.82
CA HIS A 337 0.97 -12.29 -24.04
C HIS A 337 -0.34 -11.84 -24.68
N PHE A 338 -0.67 -12.42 -25.84
CA PHE A 338 -1.90 -12.17 -26.56
C PHE A 338 -2.81 -13.38 -26.37
N LEU A 339 -3.85 -13.23 -25.56
CA LEU A 339 -4.83 -14.29 -25.32
C LEU A 339 -5.95 -14.20 -26.34
N SER A 340 -6.46 -15.34 -26.80
CA SER A 340 -7.63 -15.40 -27.67
C SER A 340 -8.84 -14.80 -26.95
N LYS A 341 -9.66 -14.03 -27.68
CA LYS A 341 -10.91 -13.46 -27.16
C LYS A 341 -11.97 -14.52 -26.94
#